data_AF-A0A2G4SWA2-F1
#
_entry.id   AF-A0A2G4SWA2-F1
#
_cell.length_a   1.000
_cell.length_b   1.000
_cell.length_c   1.000
_cell.angle_alpha   90.00
_cell.angle_beta   90.00
_cell.angle_gamma   90.00
#
_symmetry.space_group_name_H-M   'P 1'
#
loop_
_entity.id
_entity.type
_entity.pdbx_description
1 polymer ?
#
loop_
_entity_poly.entity_id
_entity_poly.type
_entity_poly.pdbx_seq_one_letter_code
_entity_poly.pdbx_strand_id
1 'polypeptide(L)'
;MKGKRPAPINEGTEFVSVDEYLTSQICNKCKPRQLNNTSIAGSKRRVHSILKCESCGTVWNRDVNSVLNIYGIFVYKSKHDNENPPPSKRPSKD
;
A
#
# COMPACT_ATOMS: atom_id res chain seq x y z
N MET A 1 1.84 -26.67 -4.27
CA MET A 1 1.91 -25.31 -4.87
C MET A 1 3.25 -25.18 -5.56
N LYS A 2 3.29 -24.92 -6.87
CA LYS A 2 4.54 -24.78 -7.63
C LYS A 2 5.14 -23.40 -7.33
N GLY A 3 6.21 -23.37 -6.54
CA GLY A 3 6.94 -22.13 -6.20
C GLY A 3 7.55 -21.52 -7.46
N LYS A 4 7.34 -20.21 -7.64
CA LYS A 4 7.98 -19.41 -8.70
C LYS A 4 9.50 -19.48 -8.54
N ARG A 5 10.20 -19.74 -9.65
CA ARG A 5 11.68 -19.65 -9.73
C ARG A 5 12.12 -18.24 -9.34
N PRO A 6 13.09 -18.06 -8.43
CA PRO A 6 13.66 -16.75 -8.16
C PRO A 6 14.31 -16.20 -9.44
N ALA A 7 14.13 -14.91 -9.70
CA ALA A 7 14.82 -14.22 -10.78
C ALA A 7 16.35 -14.27 -10.53
N PRO A 8 17.19 -14.22 -11.58
CA PRO A 8 18.64 -14.19 -11.42
C PRO A 8 19.06 -13.05 -10.49
N ILE A 9 19.86 -13.36 -9.48
CA ILE A 9 20.41 -12.38 -8.54
C ILE A 9 21.53 -11.65 -9.28
N ASN A 10 21.34 -10.37 -9.56
CA ASN A 10 22.43 -9.49 -9.94
C ASN A 10 23.18 -9.10 -8.65
N GLU A 11 24.49 -9.29 -8.59
CA GLU A 11 25.32 -8.90 -7.44
C GLU A 11 25.07 -7.42 -7.09
N GLY A 12 24.50 -7.16 -5.90
CA GLY A 12 24.22 -5.81 -5.39
C GLY A 12 22.74 -5.45 -5.16
N THR A 13 21.79 -6.34 -5.43
CA THR A 13 20.37 -6.12 -5.09
C THR A 13 19.93 -6.98 -3.90
N GLU A 14 19.41 -6.35 -2.85
CA GLU A 14 18.79 -7.04 -1.72
C GLU A 14 17.25 -6.98 -1.79
N PHE A 15 16.61 -8.07 -1.36
CA PHE A 15 15.15 -8.15 -1.26
C PHE A 15 14.72 -8.07 0.19
N VAL A 16 13.81 -7.13 0.49
CA VAL A 16 13.26 -6.95 1.83
C VAL A 16 11.75 -7.20 1.80
N SER A 17 11.28 -8.09 2.68
CA SER A 17 9.86 -8.40 2.81
C SER A 17 9.14 -7.33 3.64
N VAL A 18 8.08 -6.76 3.09
CA VAL A 18 7.21 -5.78 3.76
C VAL A 18 5.78 -6.31 3.81
N ASP A 19 5.11 -6.18 4.96
CA ASP A 19 3.70 -6.54 5.08
C ASP A 19 2.83 -5.51 4.36
N GLU A 20 2.09 -5.96 3.35
CA GLU A 20 1.26 -5.10 2.50
C GLU A 20 -0.11 -4.74 3.12
N TYR A 21 -0.35 -5.12 4.37
CA TYR A 21 -1.62 -4.88 5.07
C TYR A 21 -2.10 -3.43 4.92
N LEU A 22 -3.28 -3.27 4.30
CA LEU A 22 -3.98 -2.00 4.04
C LEU A 22 -3.23 -0.98 3.16
N THR A 23 -2.10 -1.34 2.53
CA THR A 23 -1.29 -0.41 1.73
C THR A 23 -2.08 0.24 0.58
N SER A 24 -3.04 -0.47 -0.02
CA SER A 24 -3.92 0.08 -1.06
C SER A 24 -5.07 0.94 -0.54
N GLN A 25 -5.31 0.97 0.77
CA GLN A 25 -6.45 1.67 1.40
C GLN A 25 -6.04 2.90 2.21
N ILE A 26 -4.77 2.96 2.63
CA ILE A 26 -4.18 4.11 3.31
C ILE A 26 -3.78 5.16 2.28
N CYS A 27 -4.18 6.42 2.46
CA CYS A 27 -3.72 7.48 1.58
C CYS A 27 -2.24 7.77 1.84
N ASN A 28 -1.38 7.64 0.82
CA ASN A 28 0.04 7.90 1.00
C ASN A 28 0.34 9.35 1.43
N LYS A 29 -0.46 10.33 0.96
CA LYS A 29 -0.28 11.75 1.28
C LYS A 29 -0.63 12.08 2.73
N CYS A 30 -1.85 11.77 3.17
CA CYS A 30 -2.35 12.21 4.48
C CYS A 30 -2.32 11.14 5.57
N LYS A 31 -2.22 9.84 5.22
CA LYS A 31 -2.18 8.65 6.09
C LYS A 31 -3.50 8.06 6.65
N PRO A 32 -4.68 8.73 6.66
CA PRO A 32 -5.93 8.06 6.93
C PRO A 32 -6.30 6.95 5.94
N ARG A 33 -7.00 5.93 6.44
CA ARG A 33 -7.65 4.87 5.66
C ARG A 33 -9.03 5.34 5.16
N GLN A 34 -9.01 6.30 4.25
CA GLN A 34 -10.21 6.94 3.69
C GLN A 34 -10.14 7.02 2.16
N LEU A 35 -9.68 5.94 1.50
CA LEU A 35 -9.67 5.82 0.05
C LEU A 35 -10.92 5.08 -0.44
N ASN A 36 -11.66 5.69 -1.37
CA ASN A 36 -12.85 5.11 -1.99
C ASN A 36 -12.67 4.93 -3.50
N ASN A 37 -13.34 3.93 -4.07
CA ASN A 37 -13.37 3.73 -5.51
C ASN A 37 -14.14 4.87 -6.18
N THR A 38 -13.60 5.39 -7.28
CA THR A 38 -14.31 6.38 -8.09
C THR A 38 -15.37 5.69 -8.97
N SER A 39 -16.53 6.31 -9.16
CA SER A 39 -17.56 5.86 -10.11
C SER A 39 -17.53 6.69 -11.38
N ILE A 40 -17.87 6.07 -12.51
CA ILE A 40 -18.06 6.80 -13.77
C ILE A 40 -19.35 7.63 -13.66
N ALA A 41 -19.30 8.92 -14.03
CA ALA A 41 -20.48 9.78 -14.02
C ALA A 41 -21.62 9.16 -14.85
N GLY A 42 -22.84 9.14 -14.31
CA GLY A 42 -23.99 8.50 -14.95
C GLY A 42 -23.99 6.96 -14.90
N SER A 43 -23.06 6.34 -14.16
CA SER A 43 -22.99 4.88 -14.00
C SER A 43 -22.77 4.48 -12.54
N LYS A 44 -23.34 3.32 -12.17
CA LYS A 44 -23.02 2.66 -10.89
C LYS A 44 -21.69 1.86 -10.95
N ARG A 45 -21.04 1.78 -12.12
CA ARG A 45 -19.76 1.07 -12.26
C ARG A 45 -18.65 1.79 -11.51
N ARG A 46 -17.99 1.04 -10.62
CA ARG A 46 -16.80 1.47 -9.88
C ARG A 46 -15.55 1.18 -10.67
N VAL A 47 -14.64 2.15 -10.75
CA VAL A 47 -13.31 1.99 -11.32
C VAL A 47 -12.37 1.51 -10.23
N HIS A 48 -11.94 0.25 -10.30
CA HIS A 48 -11.10 -0.34 -9.26
C HIS A 48 -9.67 0.22 -9.24
N SER A 49 -9.12 0.62 -10.38
CA SER A 49 -7.74 1.13 -10.50
C SER A 49 -7.56 2.55 -9.95
N ILE A 50 -8.65 3.29 -9.70
CA ILE A 50 -8.61 4.69 -9.26
C ILE A 50 -9.29 4.83 -7.89
N LEU A 51 -8.57 5.44 -6.96
CA LEU A 51 -9.03 5.71 -5.60
C LEU A 51 -9.01 7.21 -5.32
N LYS A 52 -10.05 7.73 -4.68
CA LYS A 52 -10.08 9.11 -4.16
C LYS A 52 -9.96 9.09 -2.65
N CYS A 53 -9.10 9.94 -2.10
CA CYS A 53 -9.02 10.16 -0.66
C CYS A 53 -10.08 11.17 -0.22
N GLU A 54 -10.96 10.79 0.69
CA GLU A 54 -11.98 11.71 1.22
C GLU A 54 -11.41 12.76 2.15
N SER A 55 -10.30 12.47 2.83
CA SER A 55 -9.65 13.43 3.75
C SER A 55 -8.94 14.58 3.02
N CYS A 56 -8.20 14.29 1.94
CA CYS A 56 -7.34 15.28 1.28
C CYS A 56 -7.65 15.49 -0.20
N GLY A 57 -8.70 14.85 -0.72
CA GLY A 57 -9.13 14.97 -2.12
C GLY A 57 -8.21 14.37 -3.17
N THR A 58 -7.05 13.84 -2.79
CA THR A 58 -6.06 13.30 -3.75
C THR A 58 -6.62 12.06 -4.45
N VAL A 59 -6.49 12.03 -5.78
CA VAL A 59 -6.86 10.89 -6.61
C VAL A 59 -5.60 10.08 -6.92
N TRP A 60 -5.65 8.78 -6.68
CA TRP A 60 -4.55 7.85 -6.80
C TRP A 60 -4.85 6.78 -7.84
N ASN A 61 -3.84 6.44 -8.64
CA ASN A 61 -3.76 5.07 -9.14
C ASN A 61 -3.52 4.13 -7.92
N ARG A 62 -4.32 3.07 -7.79
CA ARG A 62 -4.28 2.15 -6.65
C ARG A 62 -2.89 1.56 -6.41
N ASP A 63 -2.22 1.15 -7.49
CA ASP A 63 -0.92 0.47 -7.40
C ASP A 63 0.18 1.45 -7.01
N VAL A 64 0.17 2.66 -7.59
CA VAL A 64 1.09 3.75 -7.21
C VAL A 64 0.95 4.09 -5.72
N ASN A 65 -0.27 4.25 -5.21
CA ASN A 65 -0.49 4.49 -3.78
C ASN A 65 0.04 3.33 -2.92
N SER A 66 -0.20 2.09 -3.34
CA SER A 66 0.22 0.89 -2.61
C SER A 66 1.74 0.79 -2.54
N VAL A 67 2.44 0.97 -3.66
CA VAL A 67 3.91 0.94 -3.73
C VAL A 67 4.55 2.05 -2.89
N LEU A 68 4.00 3.27 -2.93
CA LEU A 68 4.51 4.37 -2.09
C LEU A 68 4.31 4.08 -0.60
N ASN A 69 3.23 3.39 -0.22
CA ASN A 69 3.03 2.96 1.17
C ASN A 69 3.96 1.81 1.56
N ILE A 70 4.21 0.84 0.68
CA ILE A 70 5.21 -0.23 0.90
C ILE A 70 6.59 0.39 1.15
N TYR A 71 7.01 1.34 0.30
CA TYR A 71 8.26 2.08 0.49
C TYR A 71 8.27 2.85 1.81
N GLY A 72 7.17 3.52 2.15
CA GLY A 72 7.03 4.23 3.43
C GLY A 72 7.18 3.32 4.64
N ILE A 73 6.61 2.10 4.60
CA ILE A 73 6.75 1.11 5.67
C ILE A 73 8.21 0.63 5.77
N PHE A 74 8.87 0.35 4.65
CA PHE A 74 10.29 -0.03 4.64
C PHE A 74 11.17 1.04 5.29
N VAL A 75 11.02 2.30 4.87
CA VAL A 75 11.78 3.43 5.45
C VAL A 75 11.47 3.59 6.95
N TYR A 76 10.21 3.44 7.36
CA TYR A 76 9.83 3.51 8.77
C TYR A 76 10.52 2.41 9.58
N LYS A 77 10.45 1.15 9.13
CA LYS A 77 11.07 -0.01 9.79
C LYS A 77 12.56 0.14 10.01
N SER A 78 13.26 0.70 9.01
CA SER A 78 14.71 0.96 9.10
C SER A 78 15.11 1.90 10.24
N LYS A 79 14.15 2.63 10.84
CA LYS A 79 14.36 3.62 11.89
C LYS A 79 13.67 3.28 13.23
N HIS A 80 12.88 2.20 13.28
CA HIS A 80 12.00 1.89 14.42
C HIS A 80 12.01 0.40 14.76
N ASP A 81 13.20 -0.20 14.89
CA ASP A 81 13.38 -1.60 15.33
C ASP A 81 12.50 -2.62 14.57
N ASN A 82 12.32 -2.39 13.26
CA ASN A 82 11.46 -3.18 12.38
C ASN A 82 9.94 -3.18 12.70
N GLU A 83 9.46 -2.27 13.54
CA GLU A 83 8.03 -2.10 13.78
C GLU A 83 7.26 -1.55 12.57
N ASN A 84 6.00 -1.97 12.41
CA ASN A 84 5.09 -1.36 11.44
C ASN A 84 4.60 0.02 11.92
N PRO A 85 4.42 0.99 11.02
CA PRO A 85 3.82 2.27 11.38
C PRO A 85 2.37 2.08 11.86
N PRO A 86 1.84 2.92 12.76
CA PRO A 86 0.52 2.72 13.38
C PRO A 86 -0.63 2.42 12.41
N PRO A 87 -0.78 3.14 11.27
CA PRO A 87 -1.84 2.85 10.29
C PRO A 87 -1.74 1.47 9.63
N SER A 88 -0.56 0.85 9.65
CA SER A 88 -0.25 -0.43 9.03
C SER A 88 -0.04 -1.55 10.06
N LYS A 89 -0.26 -1.30 11.36
CA LYS A 89 -0.24 -2.36 12.39
C LYS A 89 -1.49 -3.24 12.19
N ARG A 90 -1.27 -4.57 12.17
CA ARG A 90 -2.39 -5.52 12.20
C ARG A 90 -3.04 -5.48 13.59
N PRO A 91 -4.37 -5.60 13.69
CA PRO A 91 -5.03 -5.87 14.97
C PRO A 91 -4.46 -7.16 15.59
N SER A 92 -4.31 -7.20 16.92
CA SER A 92 -4.07 -8.46 17.62
C SER A 92 -5.22 -9.42 17.34
N LYS A 93 -4.92 -10.71 17.19
CA LYS A 93 -5.97 -11.74 17.28
C LYS A 93 -6.32 -11.85 18.76
N ASP A 94 -7.59 -11.65 19.08
CA ASP A 94 -8.19 -12.11 20.33
C ASP A 94 -8.27 -13.65 20.33
#